data_AF-A0A6G8FIZ6-F1
#
_entry.id   AF-A0A6G8FIZ6-F1
#
_cell.length_a   1.000
_cell.length_b   1.000
_cell.length_c   1.000
_cell.angle_alpha   90.00
_cell.angle_beta   90.00
_cell.angle_gamma   90.00
#
_symmetry.space_group_name_H-M   'P 1'
#
loop_
_entity.id
_entity.type
_entity.pdbx_description
1 polymer ?
#
loop_
_entity_poly.entity_id
_entity_poly.type
_entity_poly.pdbx_seq_one_letter_code
_entity_poly.pdbx_strand_id
1 'polypeptide(L)'
;MFKGFKEFLLRGNVIDLAVAVVIGAAFNAVVQKVVDALINPVVGMVFKADSLDGAMVVGLPGGGAIAFGALLGAVLNFVIVAAVVYFVFVLPMNRLRGPAVAEEPAPAGPSEHELLTEIRDLLRAQATAGRAGDARGSEDPPLPSEPQH
;
A
#
# COMPACT_ATOMS: atom_id res chain seq x y z
N MET A 1 10.59 -30.92 10.32
CA MET A 1 10.73 -29.47 10.59
C MET A 1 11.02 -28.67 9.31
N PHE A 2 12.03 -29.02 8.52
CA PHE A 2 12.35 -28.32 7.25
C PHE A 2 11.21 -28.26 6.22
N LYS A 3 10.40 -29.33 6.11
CA LYS A 3 9.21 -29.38 5.22
C LYS A 3 8.12 -28.38 5.64
N GLY A 4 7.79 -28.32 6.93
CA GLY A 4 6.79 -27.38 7.47
C GLY A 4 7.27 -25.92 7.46
N PHE A 5 8.58 -25.67 7.59
CA PHE A 5 9.15 -24.34 7.41
C PHE A 5 9.04 -23.87 5.95
N LYS A 6 9.31 -24.75 4.98
CA LYS A 6 9.09 -24.46 3.56
C LYS A 6 7.62 -24.18 3.25
N GLU A 7 6.68 -24.96 3.78
CA GLU A 7 5.23 -24.72 3.64
C GLU A 7 4.76 -23.40 4.28
N PHE A 8 5.42 -22.96 5.36
CA PHE A 8 5.15 -21.65 5.98
C PHE A 8 5.65 -20.50 5.10
N LEU A 9 6.85 -20.59 4.53
CA LEU A 9 7.39 -19.59 3.61
C LEU A 9 6.58 -19.51 2.32
N LEU A 10 6.16 -20.66 1.77
CA LEU A 10 5.34 -20.73 0.55
C LEU A 10 3.92 -20.16 0.70
N ARG A 11 3.53 -19.69 1.91
CA ARG A 11 2.24 -19.03 2.14
C ARG A 11 2.13 -17.63 1.49
N GLY A 12 3.11 -17.22 0.66
CA GLY A 12 3.11 -15.99 -0.14
C GLY A 12 3.25 -14.71 0.68
N ASN A 13 2.25 -14.44 1.52
CA ASN A 13 2.16 -13.28 2.41
C ASN A 13 3.38 -13.11 3.35
N VAL A 14 4.05 -14.20 3.74
CA VAL A 14 5.23 -14.15 4.62
C VAL A 14 6.48 -13.69 3.87
N ILE A 15 6.65 -14.12 2.62
CA ILE A 15 7.82 -13.74 1.81
C ILE A 15 7.74 -12.26 1.47
N ASP A 16 6.57 -11.77 1.04
CA ASP A 16 6.39 -10.35 0.69
C ASP A 16 6.61 -9.45 1.90
N LEU A 17 6.09 -9.83 3.08
CA LEU A 17 6.34 -9.12 4.32
C LEU A 17 7.83 -9.13 4.69
N ALA A 18 8.49 -10.30 4.59
CA ALA A 18 9.91 -10.41 4.91
C ALA A 18 10.77 -9.52 3.99
N VAL A 19 10.47 -9.52 2.69
CA VAL A 19 11.16 -8.67 1.70
C VAL A 19 10.94 -7.19 2.04
N ALA A 20 9.71 -6.77 2.34
CA ALA A 20 9.39 -5.40 2.71
C ALA A 20 10.19 -4.92 3.95
N VAL A 21 10.28 -5.75 4.99
CA VAL A 21 11.03 -5.43 6.22
C VAL A 21 12.52 -5.31 5.94
N VAL A 22 13.10 -6.27 5.20
CA VAL A 22 14.54 -6.28 4.88
C VAL A 22 14.92 -5.07 4.03
N ILE A 23 14.15 -4.76 2.99
CA ILE A 23 14.39 -3.60 2.12
C ILE A 23 14.22 -2.31 2.91
N GLY A 24 13.17 -2.21 3.74
CA GLY A 24 12.94 -1.04 4.60
C GLY A 24 14.09 -0.77 5.57
N ALA A 25 14.62 -1.82 6.20
CA ALA A 25 15.77 -1.69 7.11
C ALA A 25 17.05 -1.26 6.37
N ALA A 26 17.34 -1.88 5.23
CA ALA A 26 18.52 -1.54 4.41
C ALA A 26 18.43 -0.09 3.90
N PHE A 27 17.27 0.33 3.43
CA PHE A 27 17.04 1.70 2.97
C PHE A 27 17.19 2.71 4.11
N ASN A 28 16.58 2.47 5.27
CA ASN A 28 16.76 3.35 6.43
C ASN A 28 18.25 3.48 6.80
N ALA A 29 19.03 2.40 6.75
CA ALA A 29 20.47 2.47 7.00
C ALA A 29 21.20 3.40 6.02
N VAL A 30 20.84 3.38 4.72
CA VAL A 30 21.40 4.31 3.73
C VAL A 30 21.04 5.77 4.06
N VAL A 31 19.77 6.03 4.40
CA VAL A 31 19.33 7.39 4.76
C VAL A 31 20.05 7.88 6.03
N GLN A 32 20.17 7.03 7.05
CA GLN A 32 20.92 7.36 8.26
C GLN A 32 22.38 7.70 7.95
N LYS A 33 23.04 6.96 7.07
CA LYS A 33 24.41 7.29 6.65
C LYS A 33 24.51 8.65 5.95
N VAL A 34 23.50 9.05 5.18
CA VAL A 34 23.45 10.38 4.57
C VAL A 34 23.25 11.46 5.64
N VAL A 35 22.36 11.23 6.60
CA VAL A 35 22.14 12.16 7.74
C VAL A 35 23.44 12.31 8.54
N ASP A 36 24.08 11.21 8.90
CA ASP A 36 25.31 11.20 9.68
C ASP A 36 26.47 11.88 8.94
N ALA A 37 26.61 11.64 7.64
CA ALA A 37 27.75 12.14 6.87
C ALA A 37 27.58 13.57 6.36
N LEU A 38 26.35 14.02 6.08
CA LEU A 38 26.09 15.33 5.47
C LEU A 38 25.39 16.31 6.42
N ILE A 39 24.40 15.84 7.17
CA ILE A 39 23.55 16.72 7.98
C ILE A 39 24.19 17.00 9.33
N ASN A 40 24.63 15.95 10.04
CA ASN A 40 25.23 16.11 11.37
C ASN A 40 26.42 17.09 11.37
N PRO A 41 27.36 17.08 10.40
CA PRO A 41 28.44 18.06 10.34
C PRO A 41 27.95 19.49 10.10
N VAL A 42 26.94 19.69 9.25
CA VAL A 42 26.37 21.03 8.98
C VAL A 42 25.70 21.58 10.22
N VAL A 43 24.93 20.76 10.91
CA VAL A 43 24.30 21.15 12.16
C VAL A 43 25.34 21.38 13.25
N GLY A 44 26.36 20.53 13.33
CA GLY A 44 27.46 20.67 14.27
C GLY A 44 28.25 21.97 14.10
N MET A 45 28.46 22.43 12.86
CA MET A 45 29.06 23.74 12.58
C MET A 45 28.20 24.90 13.09
N VAL A 46 26.88 24.82 12.98
CA VAL A 46 25.95 25.88 13.43
C VAL A 46 25.88 25.95 14.96
N PHE A 47 25.90 24.80 15.64
CA PHE A 47 25.75 24.70 17.09
C PHE A 47 27.07 24.57 17.87
N LYS A 48 28.24 24.57 17.19
CA LYS A 48 29.58 24.32 17.78
C LYS A 48 29.63 23.03 18.62
N ALA A 49 28.98 21.98 18.14
CA ALA A 49 28.93 20.67 18.78
C ALA A 49 29.23 19.59 17.74
N ASP A 50 29.88 18.48 18.14
CA ASP A 50 30.20 17.38 17.22
C ASP A 50 28.93 16.65 16.71
N SER A 51 27.83 16.74 17.47
CA SER A 51 26.49 16.34 17.05
C SER A 51 25.44 17.15 17.82
N LEU A 52 24.18 17.10 17.36
CA LEU A 52 23.06 17.67 18.10
C LEU A 52 22.96 17.07 19.52
N ASP A 53 23.40 15.83 19.75
CA ASP A 53 23.33 15.18 21.07
C ASP A 53 24.17 15.89 22.14
N GLY A 54 25.25 16.57 21.74
CA GLY A 54 26.12 17.35 22.63
C GLY A 54 25.68 18.82 22.80
N ALA A 55 24.72 19.30 22.02
CA ALA A 55 24.21 20.67 22.12
C ALA A 55 23.15 20.77 23.24
N MET A 56 23.24 21.78 24.10
CA MET A 56 22.29 22.01 25.21
C MET A 56 22.11 20.81 26.17
N VAL A 57 23.21 20.25 26.67
CA VAL A 57 23.16 19.35 27.83
C VAL A 57 23.03 20.19 29.10
N VAL A 58 21.84 20.17 29.73
CA VAL A 58 21.63 20.80 31.04
C VAL A 58 21.82 19.75 32.12
N GLY A 59 22.86 19.92 32.94
CA GLY A 59 23.10 19.07 34.11
C GLY A 59 22.07 19.35 35.19
N LEU A 60 21.39 18.30 35.66
CA LEU A 60 20.49 18.37 36.81
C LEU A 60 21.26 18.14 38.11
N PRO A 61 20.95 18.86 39.20
CA PRO A 61 21.48 18.54 40.52
C PRO A 61 20.98 17.15 40.94
N GLY A 62 21.89 16.17 40.99
CA GLY A 62 21.57 14.76 41.26
C GLY A 62 22.22 13.74 40.31
N GLY A 63 23.00 14.18 39.32
CA GLY A 63 23.77 13.30 38.44
C GLY A 63 23.05 12.90 37.13
N GLY A 64 21.86 13.44 36.88
CA GLY A 64 21.17 13.32 35.60
C GLY A 64 21.54 14.45 34.64
N ALA A 65 21.51 14.19 33.34
CA ALA A 65 21.70 15.19 32.30
C ALA A 65 20.51 15.17 31.34
N ILE A 66 19.92 16.33 31.05
CA ILE A 66 18.89 16.45 30.02
C ILE A 66 19.58 16.90 28.73
N ALA A 67 19.70 15.97 27.78
CA ALA A 67 20.24 16.23 26.44
C ALA A 67 19.11 16.70 25.51
N PHE A 68 18.74 17.98 25.61
CA PHE A 68 17.73 18.57 24.73
C PHE A 68 18.14 18.49 23.26
N GLY A 69 19.44 18.59 22.99
CA GLY A 69 19.96 18.44 21.65
C GLY A 69 19.80 17.03 21.08
N ALA A 70 19.85 15.98 21.90
CA ALA A 70 19.60 14.61 21.41
C ALA A 70 18.15 14.41 20.96
N LEU A 71 17.20 15.00 21.70
CA LEU A 71 15.80 15.01 21.29
C LEU A 71 15.60 15.79 19.99
N LEU A 72 16.21 16.96 19.87
CA LEU A 72 16.14 17.78 18.64
C LEU A 72 16.80 17.06 17.46
N GLY A 73 17.89 16.33 17.69
CA GLY A 73 18.56 15.49 16.70
C GLY A 73 17.67 14.36 16.20
N ALA A 74 16.99 13.67 17.11
CA ALA A 74 16.03 12.63 16.75
C ALA A 74 14.87 13.19 15.90
N VAL A 75 14.33 14.35 16.26
CA VAL A 75 13.26 15.02 15.49
C VAL A 75 13.76 15.45 14.10
N LEU A 76 14.94 16.06 14.02
CA LEU A 76 15.52 16.47 12.75
C LEU A 76 15.77 15.28 11.83
N ASN A 77 16.35 14.20 12.36
CA ASN A 77 16.56 12.95 11.63
C ASN A 77 15.24 12.37 11.12
N PHE A 78 14.20 12.30 11.96
CA PHE A 78 12.87 11.85 11.56
C PHE A 78 12.30 12.67 10.40
N VAL A 79 12.39 14.00 10.47
CA VAL A 79 11.91 14.90 9.41
C VAL A 79 12.68 14.68 8.10
N ILE A 80 13.99 14.48 8.17
CA ILE A 80 14.81 14.23 6.96
C ILE A 80 14.46 12.88 6.34
N VAL A 81 14.38 11.82 7.12
CA VAL A 81 13.98 10.49 6.63
C VAL A 81 12.61 10.56 5.97
N ALA A 82 11.64 11.21 6.62
CA ALA A 82 10.30 11.40 6.07
C ALA A 82 10.33 12.21 4.75
N ALA A 83 11.13 13.29 4.68
CA ALA A 83 11.28 14.08 3.48
C ALA A 83 11.89 13.27 2.33
N VAL A 84 12.94 12.49 2.58
CA VAL A 84 13.57 11.63 1.56
C VAL A 84 12.59 10.59 1.06
N VAL A 85 11.88 9.90 1.96
CA VAL A 85 10.84 8.91 1.58
C VAL A 85 9.74 9.57 0.74
N TYR A 86 9.29 10.77 1.13
CA TYR A 86 8.26 11.49 0.40
C TYR A 86 8.73 11.90 -1.00
N PHE A 87 9.89 12.54 -1.13
CA PHE A 87 10.38 13.04 -2.42
C PHE A 87 10.82 11.91 -3.38
N VAL A 88 11.40 10.83 -2.86
CA VAL A 88 11.93 9.73 -3.68
C VAL A 88 10.88 8.70 -4.05
N PHE A 89 9.89 8.43 -3.17
CA PHE A 89 8.87 7.41 -3.43
C PHE A 89 7.48 8.00 -3.60
N VAL A 90 7.00 8.78 -2.63
CA VAL A 90 5.59 9.24 -2.63
C VAL A 90 5.32 10.19 -3.80
N LEU A 91 6.17 11.19 -4.01
CA LEU A 91 6.00 12.19 -5.07
C LEU A 91 6.03 11.59 -6.48
N PRO A 92 7.01 10.77 -6.90
CA PRO A 92 6.99 10.14 -8.22
C PRO A 92 5.85 9.13 -8.34
N MET A 93 5.56 8.37 -7.29
CA MET A 93 4.43 7.43 -7.31
C MET A 93 3.10 8.18 -7.50
N ASN A 94 2.91 9.31 -6.84
CA ASN A 94 1.73 10.17 -6.98
C ASN A 94 1.70 10.97 -8.30
N ARG A 95 2.84 11.12 -8.99
CA ARG A 95 2.90 11.70 -10.34
C ARG A 95 2.63 10.68 -11.44
N LEU A 96 3.01 9.42 -11.23
CA LEU A 96 2.80 8.33 -12.18
C LEU A 96 1.40 7.72 -12.02
N ARG A 97 0.87 7.67 -10.79
CA ARG A 97 -0.53 7.38 -10.52
C ARG A 97 -1.32 8.65 -10.80
N GLY A 98 -1.96 8.74 -11.97
CA GLY A 98 -2.98 9.77 -12.21
C GLY A 98 -4.11 9.71 -11.16
N PRO A 99 -5.06 10.67 -11.14
CA PRO A 99 -6.12 10.75 -10.13
C PRO A 99 -7.01 9.51 -9.93
N ALA A 100 -6.81 8.43 -10.69
CA ALA A 100 -7.65 7.25 -10.73
C ALA A 100 -7.04 5.98 -10.07
N VAL A 101 -5.82 5.99 -9.54
CA VAL A 101 -5.17 4.75 -9.03
C VAL A 101 -4.74 4.89 -7.57
N ALA A 102 -5.69 5.29 -6.73
CA ALA A 102 -5.63 5.06 -5.28
C ALA A 102 -6.30 3.74 -4.88
N GLU A 103 -6.50 2.82 -5.82
CA GLU A 103 -6.83 1.43 -5.50
C GLU A 103 -5.53 0.69 -5.13
N GLU A 104 -5.57 0.08 -3.96
CA GLU A 104 -4.56 -0.81 -3.40
C GLU A 104 -4.07 -1.84 -4.43
N PRO A 105 -2.85 -2.38 -4.31
CA PRO A 105 -2.44 -3.53 -5.09
C PRO A 105 -3.28 -4.74 -4.63
N ALA A 106 -4.48 -4.89 -5.20
CA ALA A 106 -5.28 -6.09 -5.08
C ALA A 106 -4.53 -7.23 -5.80
N PRO A 107 -4.52 -8.44 -5.21
CA PRO A 107 -3.80 -9.59 -5.75
C PRO A 107 -4.24 -9.87 -7.19
N ALA A 108 -3.28 -10.27 -8.04
CA ALA A 108 -3.45 -10.48 -9.47
C ALA A 108 -4.72 -11.30 -9.80
N GLY A 109 -5.77 -10.61 -10.22
CA GLY A 109 -7.06 -11.15 -10.62
C GLY A 109 -8.01 -9.99 -10.97
N PRO A 110 -9.08 -10.24 -11.76
CA PRO A 110 -10.13 -9.25 -11.95
C PRO A 110 -10.63 -8.80 -10.58
N SER A 111 -10.81 -7.49 -10.41
CA SER A 111 -11.20 -6.97 -9.10
C SER A 111 -12.54 -7.61 -8.67
N GLU A 112 -12.77 -7.78 -7.36
CA GLU A 112 -14.05 -8.31 -6.88
C GLU A 112 -15.23 -7.52 -7.47
N HIS A 113 -15.05 -6.20 -7.63
CA HIS A 113 -16.02 -5.34 -8.27
C HIS A 113 -16.28 -5.70 -9.75
N GLU A 114 -15.24 -6.05 -10.50
CA GLU A 114 -15.31 -6.45 -11.91
C GLU A 114 -16.01 -7.81 -12.07
N LEU A 115 -15.68 -8.78 -11.21
CA LEU A 115 -16.37 -10.08 -11.16
C LEU A 115 -17.85 -9.92 -10.78
N LEU A 116 -18.16 -9.08 -9.79
CA LEU A 116 -19.55 -8.79 -9.40
C LEU A 116 -20.32 -8.09 -10.53
N THR A 117 -19.65 -7.26 -11.31
CA THR A 117 -20.23 -6.61 -12.50
C THR A 117 -20.56 -7.65 -13.57
N GLU A 118 -19.63 -8.56 -13.88
CA GLU A 118 -19.88 -9.66 -14.81
C GLU A 118 -21.02 -10.58 -14.34
N ILE A 119 -21.04 -10.95 -13.06
CA ILE A 119 -22.12 -11.78 -12.47
C ILE A 119 -23.48 -11.07 -12.59
N ARG A 120 -23.54 -9.77 -12.29
CA ARG A 120 -24.78 -8.97 -12.43
C ARG A 120 -25.28 -8.97 -13.86
N ASP A 121 -24.38 -8.76 -14.82
CA ASP A 121 -24.73 -8.66 -16.23
C ASP A 121 -25.17 -10.02 -16.79
N LEU A 122 -24.52 -11.11 -16.37
CA LEU A 122 -24.94 -12.49 -16.67
C LEU A 122 -26.32 -12.83 -16.07
N LEU A 123 -26.57 -12.47 -14.82
CA LEU A 123 -27.87 -12.67 -14.17
C LEU A 123 -28.99 -11.88 -14.87
N ARG A 124 -28.69 -10.64 -15.29
CA ARG A 124 -29.63 -9.81 -16.04
C ARG A 124 -29.93 -10.41 -17.42
N ALA A 125 -28.93 -10.91 -18.12
CA ALA A 125 -29.10 -11.61 -19.39
C ALA A 125 -29.99 -12.85 -19.21
N GLN A 126 -29.78 -13.64 -18.16
CA GLN A 126 -30.57 -14.84 -17.85
C GLN A 126 -32.03 -14.50 -17.51
N ALA A 127 -32.26 -13.45 -16.70
CA ALA A 127 -33.60 -12.98 -16.35
C ALA A 127 -34.38 -12.42 -17.56
N THR A 128 -33.67 -11.95 -18.58
CA THR A 128 -34.29 -11.45 -19.83
C THR A 128 -34.59 -12.62 -20.79
N ALA A 129 -33.69 -13.60 -20.89
CA ALA A 129 -33.90 -14.82 -21.66
C ALA A 129 -35.05 -15.68 -21.11
N GLY A 130 -35.19 -15.78 -19.78
CA GLY A 130 -36.31 -16.49 -19.15
C GLY A 130 -37.68 -15.91 -19.50
N ARG A 131 -37.78 -14.58 -19.63
CA ARG A 131 -39.02 -13.90 -20.06
C ARG A 131 -39.34 -14.10 -21.54
N ALA A 132 -38.33 -14.24 -22.40
CA ALA A 132 -38.51 -14.51 -23.83
C ALA A 132 -38.88 -15.98 -24.13
N GLY A 133 -38.55 -16.90 -23.22
CA GLY A 133 -39.02 -18.30 -23.28
C GLY A 133 -40.50 -18.44 -22.92
N ASP A 134 -40.97 -17.68 -21.93
CA ASP A 134 -42.35 -17.71 -21.46
C ASP A 134 -43.33 -17.14 -22.51
N ALA A 135 -42.92 -16.11 -23.27
CA ALA A 135 -43.72 -15.50 -24.33
C ALA A 135 -43.92 -16.39 -25.59
N ARG A 136 -43.04 -17.38 -25.82
CA ARG A 136 -43.16 -18.34 -26.94
C ARG A 136 -44.03 -19.55 -26.61
N GLY A 137 -44.41 -19.74 -25.34
CA GLY A 137 -45.33 -20.80 -24.92
C GLY A 137 -46.81 -20.45 -25.14
N SER A 138 -47.13 -19.19 -25.47
CA SER A 138 -48.49 -18.68 -25.63
C SER A 138 -48.91 -18.40 -27.08
N GLU A 139 -48.14 -18.80 -28.08
CA GLU A 139 -48.61 -18.79 -29.47
C GLU A 139 -49.56 -19.98 -29.69
N ASP A 140 -50.86 -19.71 -29.55
CA ASP A 140 -51.94 -20.65 -29.90
C ASP A 140 -51.75 -21.12 -31.36
N PRO A 141 -51.81 -22.43 -31.65
CA PRO A 141 -51.70 -22.92 -33.02
C PRO A 141 -52.84 -22.34 -33.87
N PRO A 142 -52.60 -22.00 -35.15
CA PRO A 142 -53.66 -21.47 -36.01
C PRO A 142 -54.78 -22.52 -36.14
N LEU A 143 -56.00 -22.12 -35.77
CA LEU A 143 -57.17 -22.99 -35.80
C LEU A 143 -57.35 -23.59 -37.21
N PRO A 144 -57.50 -24.91 -37.34
CA PRO A 144 -57.75 -25.54 -38.63
C PRO A 144 -59.09 -25.04 -39.16
N SER A 145 -59.07 -24.46 -40.36
CA SER A 145 -60.26 -23.99 -41.07
C SER A 145 -61.24 -25.15 -41.28
N GLU A 146 -62.43 -25.03 -40.68
CA GLU A 146 -63.53 -25.99 -40.85
C GLU A 146 -63.87 -26.17 -42.35
N PRO A 147 -64.06 -27.41 -42.82
CA PRO A 147 -64.50 -27.66 -44.18
C PRO A 147 -65.99 -27.31 -44.29
N GLN A 148 -66.30 -26.31 -45.10
CA GLN A 148 -67.68 -26.04 -45.53
C GLN A 148 -68.14 -27.15 -46.48
N HIS A 149 -69.39 -27.58 -46.25
CA HIS A 149 -70.12 -28.66 -46.93
C HIS A 149 -70.02 -28.68 -48.46
#